data_AF-A0A7M3ZKK2-F1
#
_entry.id   AF-A0A7M3ZKK2-F1
#
_cell.length_a   1.000
_cell.length_b   1.000
_cell.length_c   1.000
_cell.angle_alpha   90.00
_cell.angle_beta   90.00
_cell.angle_gamma   90.00
#
_symmetry.space_group_name_H-M   'P 1'
#
loop_
_entity.id
_entity.type
_entity.pdbx_description
1 polymer ?
#
loop_
_entity_poly.entity_id
_entity_poly.type
_entity_poly.pdbx_seq_one_letter_code
_entity_poly.pdbx_strand_id
1 'polypeptide(L)'
;MRHYSGNICLKNKRIKSTPRTQISPVEFKERLCLEGMRDMSEFISGLDARMVLDSRGNPTVEVDCYVDGRLAGRAMVPSGASTGQHEALEMRDGDQSKWLGKGVDTAADNVRQSISEVLVGMPVDQQRLIDEAMIELDGTQNKSNLGANAMLGASLACLHAGAASHELPLWKYIGGVAGGQMPVPMLNILNGGAHAASNVDVQEFMVMPHG
;
A
#
# COMPACT_ATOMS: atom_id res chain seq x y z
N MET A 1 -50.43 13.26 -53.11
CA MET A 1 -49.33 12.80 -53.99
C MET A 1 -48.40 11.91 -53.16
N ARG A 2 -48.48 10.60 -53.41
CA ARG A 2 -47.59 9.46 -53.08
C ARG A 2 -46.88 9.35 -51.71
N HIS A 3 -47.30 8.32 -50.98
CA HIS A 3 -46.52 7.53 -50.00
C HIS A 3 -45.22 6.97 -50.59
N TYR A 4 -44.18 6.80 -49.75
CA TYR A 4 -43.32 5.62 -49.80
C TYR A 4 -42.86 5.19 -48.39
N SER A 5 -43.13 3.91 -48.10
CA SER A 5 -42.57 3.08 -47.03
C SER A 5 -41.12 2.73 -47.35
N GLY A 6 -40.27 2.56 -46.32
CA GLY A 6 -38.88 2.16 -46.49
C GLY A 6 -38.25 1.64 -45.20
N ASN A 7 -38.35 0.32 -44.99
CA ASN A 7 -37.61 -0.46 -44.00
C ASN A 7 -36.10 -0.16 -44.02
N ILE A 8 -35.49 0.17 -42.88
CA ILE A 8 -34.04 0.00 -42.68
C ILE A 8 -33.81 -1.22 -41.80
N CYS A 9 -33.61 -2.30 -42.54
CA CYS A 9 -32.92 -3.54 -42.22
C CYS A 9 -31.92 -3.42 -41.05
N LEU A 10 -32.22 -4.14 -39.97
CA LEU A 10 -31.26 -4.59 -38.96
C LEU A 10 -30.17 -5.42 -39.68
N LYS A 11 -29.13 -4.76 -40.19
CA LYS A 11 -27.93 -5.45 -40.65
C LYS A 11 -27.15 -5.87 -39.42
N ASN A 12 -27.40 -7.11 -39.05
CA ASN A 12 -26.59 -7.96 -38.19
C ASN A 12 -25.15 -7.98 -38.73
N LYS A 13 -24.34 -6.97 -38.38
CA LYS A 13 -22.90 -6.97 -38.67
C LYS A 13 -22.26 -7.94 -37.69
N ARG A 14 -22.00 -9.15 -38.18
CA ARG A 14 -21.03 -10.08 -37.61
C ARG A 14 -19.83 -9.29 -37.09
N ILE A 15 -19.60 -9.38 -35.79
CA ILE A 15 -18.38 -8.93 -35.14
C ILE A 15 -17.25 -9.74 -35.78
N LYS A 16 -16.54 -9.13 -36.73
CA LYS A 16 -15.28 -9.68 -37.22
C LYS A 16 -14.28 -9.47 -36.09
N SER A 17 -13.88 -10.55 -35.44
CA SER A 17 -12.74 -10.60 -34.53
C SER A 17 -11.52 -10.05 -35.25
N THR A 18 -11.18 -8.80 -34.95
CA THR A 18 -9.94 -8.15 -35.40
C THR A 18 -9.00 -8.09 -34.19
N PRO A 19 -7.69 -8.25 -34.42
CA PRO A 19 -6.74 -8.56 -33.36
C PRO A 19 -6.58 -7.37 -32.41
N ARG A 20 -6.43 -7.68 -31.11
CA ARG A 20 -6.05 -6.77 -30.01
C ARG A 20 -5.02 -5.76 -30.52
N THR A 21 -5.47 -4.57 -30.89
CA THR A 21 -4.62 -3.43 -31.20
C THR A 21 -4.47 -2.67 -29.88
N GLN A 22 -3.22 -2.42 -29.49
CA GLN A 22 -2.87 -1.68 -28.29
C GLN A 22 -3.52 -0.30 -28.37
N ILE A 23 -4.52 -0.06 -27.52
CA ILE A 23 -5.12 1.26 -27.34
C ILE A 23 -4.13 2.05 -26.48
N SER A 24 -3.79 3.28 -26.89
CA SER A 24 -2.93 4.14 -26.09
C SER A 24 -3.62 4.49 -24.75
N PRO A 25 -2.87 4.70 -23.65
CA PRO A 25 -3.47 5.07 -22.35
C PRO A 25 -4.40 6.30 -22.43
N VAL A 26 -4.16 7.18 -23.40
CA VAL A 26 -4.93 8.41 -23.64
C VAL A 26 -6.28 8.11 -24.32
N GLU A 27 -6.31 7.24 -25.33
CA GLU A 27 -7.56 6.85 -26.01
C GLU A 27 -8.47 5.97 -25.12
N PHE A 28 -7.88 5.23 -24.17
CA PHE A 28 -8.64 4.51 -23.15
C PHE A 28 -9.39 5.48 -22.23
N LYS A 29 -8.71 6.57 -21.82
CA LYS A 29 -9.27 7.63 -20.96
C LYS A 29 -10.43 8.39 -21.62
N GLU A 30 -10.32 8.71 -22.92
CA GLU A 30 -11.40 9.41 -23.64
C GLU A 30 -12.64 8.55 -23.86
N ARG A 31 -12.48 7.23 -24.02
CA ARG A 31 -13.60 6.30 -24.22
C ARG A 31 -14.35 5.98 -22.92
N LEU A 32 -13.66 5.94 -21.78
CA LEU A 32 -14.26 5.72 -20.45
C LEU A 32 -15.13 6.91 -19.97
N CYS A 33 -14.76 8.15 -20.32
CA CYS A 33 -15.53 9.33 -19.89
C CYS A 33 -16.90 9.50 -20.55
N LEU A 34 -17.23 8.76 -21.62
CA LEU A 34 -18.49 8.91 -22.37
C LEU A 34 -19.58 7.88 -21.98
N GLU A 35 -19.25 6.87 -21.19
CA GLU A 35 -20.21 5.91 -20.63
C GLU A 35 -20.42 6.24 -19.15
N GLY A 36 -21.61 6.72 -18.79
CA GLY A 36 -21.95 7.27 -17.48
C GLY A 36 -21.98 6.27 -16.31
N MET A 37 -20.85 5.67 -16.00
CA MET A 37 -20.51 5.05 -14.73
C MET A 37 -19.26 5.78 -14.23
N ARG A 38 -19.35 6.45 -13.09
CA ARG A 38 -18.16 6.91 -12.37
C ARG A 38 -17.31 5.66 -12.15
N ASP A 39 -16.17 5.58 -12.82
CA ASP A 39 -15.19 4.54 -12.57
C ASP A 39 -14.86 4.62 -11.07
N MET A 40 -15.21 3.58 -10.32
CA MET A 40 -15.19 3.58 -8.86
C MET A 40 -13.78 3.54 -8.28
N SER A 41 -12.75 3.57 -9.13
CA SER A 41 -11.37 3.69 -8.70
C SER A 41 -10.99 5.16 -8.55
N GLU A 42 -10.81 5.60 -7.31
CA GLU A 42 -10.19 6.89 -7.05
C GLU A 42 -8.67 6.80 -7.29
N PHE A 43 -8.05 7.87 -7.80
CA PHE A 43 -6.64 7.86 -8.19
C PHE A 43 -5.76 8.51 -7.11
N ILE A 44 -4.58 7.96 -6.90
CA ILE A 44 -3.57 8.54 -6.01
C ILE A 44 -3.16 9.91 -6.57
N SER A 45 -3.34 10.95 -5.77
CA SER A 45 -2.99 12.33 -6.11
C SER A 45 -1.66 12.78 -5.51
N GLY A 46 -1.17 12.06 -4.49
CA GLY A 46 0.11 12.32 -3.86
C GLY A 46 0.37 11.42 -2.67
N LEU A 47 1.66 11.27 -2.33
CA LEU A 47 2.11 10.71 -1.07
C LEU A 47 2.96 11.75 -0.32
N ASP A 48 2.80 11.80 0.99
CA ASP A 48 3.67 12.56 1.89
C ASP A 48 4.20 11.65 2.99
N ALA A 49 5.35 11.98 3.56
CA ALA A 49 5.94 11.22 4.64
C ALA A 49 6.65 12.09 5.65
N ARG A 50 6.64 11.62 6.89
CA ARG A 50 7.24 12.28 8.04
C ARG A 50 7.89 11.27 8.98
N MET A 51 8.90 11.73 9.71
CA MET A 51 9.43 11.00 10.85
C MET A 51 8.48 11.13 12.04
N VAL A 52 8.17 10.01 12.68
CA VAL A 52 7.51 9.94 13.99
C VAL A 52 8.32 9.04 14.93
N LEU A 53 7.92 8.93 16.20
CA LEU A 53 8.60 8.08 17.17
C LEU A 53 7.81 6.79 17.44
N ASP A 54 8.50 5.66 17.46
CA ASP A 54 7.94 4.38 17.88
C ASP A 54 7.77 4.31 19.40
N SER A 55 7.22 3.20 19.89
CA SER A 55 7.00 2.97 21.33
C SER A 55 8.29 2.89 22.16
N ARG A 56 9.45 2.78 21.52
CA ARG A 56 10.78 2.76 22.13
C ARG A 56 11.50 4.11 21.99
N GLY A 57 10.84 5.13 21.44
CA GLY A 57 11.41 6.46 21.21
C GLY A 57 12.40 6.52 20.05
N ASN A 58 12.45 5.53 19.16
CA ASN A 58 13.28 5.58 17.96
C ASN A 58 12.48 6.18 16.79
N PRO A 59 13.14 6.89 15.86
CA PRO A 59 12.51 7.34 14.63
C PRO A 59 11.90 6.18 13.83
N THR A 60 10.73 6.41 13.23
CA THR A 60 10.11 5.57 12.21
C THR A 60 9.35 6.43 11.20
N VAL A 61 8.92 5.85 10.09
CA VAL A 61 8.23 6.56 9.00
C VAL A 61 6.72 6.45 9.18
N GLU A 62 6.03 7.58 9.07
CA GLU A 62 4.59 7.66 8.85
C GLU A 62 4.33 8.22 7.45
N VAL A 63 3.46 7.56 6.70
CA VAL A 63 3.11 7.90 5.31
C VAL A 63 1.63 8.25 5.21
N ASP A 64 1.35 9.31 4.47
CA ASP A 64 0.02 9.77 4.09
C ASP A 64 -0.23 9.54 2.61
N CYS A 65 -1.38 8.95 2.28
CA CYS A 65 -1.89 8.80 0.93
C CYS A 65 -3.03 9.78 0.69
N TYR A 66 -2.89 10.57 -0.39
CA TYR A 66 -3.88 11.55 -0.82
C TYR A 66 -4.61 11.06 -2.06
N VAL A 67 -5.93 11.18 -2.03
CA VAL A 67 -6.84 10.89 -3.14
C VAL A 67 -7.67 12.13 -3.39
N ASP A 68 -7.73 12.59 -4.64
CA ASP A 68 -8.35 13.87 -5.03
C ASP A 68 -7.88 15.08 -4.18
N GLY A 69 -6.60 15.09 -3.79
CA GLY A 69 -5.99 16.14 -2.97
C GLY A 69 -6.41 16.12 -1.50
N ARG A 70 -7.10 15.08 -1.03
CA ARG A 70 -7.54 14.90 0.36
C ARG A 70 -6.84 13.71 0.99
N LEU A 71 -6.51 13.83 2.27
CA LEU A 71 -5.94 12.71 3.02
C LEU A 71 -6.96 11.57 3.09
N ALA A 72 -6.63 10.42 2.52
CA ALA A 72 -7.50 9.25 2.43
C ALA A 72 -6.98 8.07 3.26
N GLY A 73 -5.67 7.95 3.44
CA GLY A 73 -5.06 6.89 4.23
C GLY A 73 -3.77 7.33 4.91
N ARG A 74 -3.47 6.71 6.04
CA ARG A 74 -2.25 6.95 6.83
C ARG A 74 -1.76 5.65 7.42
N ALA A 75 -0.45 5.45 7.42
CA ALA A 75 0.17 4.30 8.08
C ALA A 75 1.51 4.68 8.72
N MET A 76 1.71 4.24 9.96
CA MET A 76 3.00 4.29 10.64
C MET A 76 3.63 2.89 10.58
N VAL A 77 4.93 2.83 10.28
CA VAL A 77 5.64 1.56 10.15
C VAL A 77 6.24 1.14 11.49
N PRO A 78 6.06 -0.12 11.92
CA PRO A 78 6.73 -0.62 13.12
C PRO A 78 8.24 -0.80 12.85
N SER A 79 9.06 -0.51 13.86
CA SER A 79 10.49 -0.82 13.82
C SER A 79 10.76 -2.20 14.42
N GLY A 80 11.42 -3.07 13.65
CA GLY A 80 11.88 -4.38 14.09
C GLY A 80 13.23 -4.30 14.82
N ALA A 81 13.49 -5.25 15.72
CA ALA A 81 14.82 -5.49 16.28
C ALA A 81 15.54 -6.68 15.61
N SER A 82 14.87 -7.37 14.68
CA SER A 82 15.41 -8.54 13.98
C SER A 82 16.38 -8.11 12.88
N THR A 83 17.49 -8.82 12.77
CA THR A 83 18.58 -8.59 11.80
C THR A 83 18.77 -9.82 10.90
N GLY A 84 17.69 -10.56 10.63
CA GLY A 84 17.75 -11.75 9.80
C GLY A 84 18.40 -11.43 8.45
N GLN A 85 19.43 -12.19 8.06
CA GLN A 85 20.21 -11.92 6.85
C GLN A 85 19.41 -12.00 5.54
N HIS A 86 18.19 -12.53 5.61
CA HIS A 86 17.27 -12.66 4.48
C HIS A 86 16.02 -11.77 4.62
N GLU A 87 15.98 -10.88 5.61
CA GLU A 87 14.88 -9.95 5.82
C GLU A 87 14.99 -8.73 4.91
N ALA A 88 13.85 -8.08 4.68
CA ALA A 88 13.82 -6.80 4.02
C ALA A 88 14.51 -5.74 4.90
N LEU A 89 15.33 -4.89 4.30
CA LEU A 89 16.19 -3.97 5.04
C LEU A 89 15.48 -2.66 5.34
N GLU A 90 15.33 -2.36 6.63
CA GLU A 90 14.95 -1.04 7.09
C GLU A 90 16.06 -0.03 6.75
N MET A 91 15.69 1.09 6.13
CA MET A 91 16.64 2.17 5.84
C MET A 91 16.76 3.12 7.03
N ARG A 92 18.01 3.34 7.46
CA ARG A 92 18.41 4.26 8.54
C ARG A 92 19.47 5.23 8.02
N ASP A 93 19.46 6.46 8.51
CA ASP A 93 20.36 7.52 8.02
C ASP A 93 21.82 7.32 8.47
N GLY A 94 22.07 6.61 9.57
CA GLY A 94 23.42 6.34 10.06
C GLY A 94 24.16 7.53 10.68
N ASP A 95 23.59 8.74 10.63
CA ASP A 95 24.14 9.96 11.23
C ASP A 95 24.16 9.87 12.78
N GLN A 96 25.32 9.59 13.35
CA GLN A 96 25.49 9.45 14.80
C GLN A 96 25.14 10.71 15.60
N SER A 97 25.15 11.89 14.96
CA SER A 97 24.80 13.16 15.63
C SER A 97 23.29 13.31 15.85
N LYS A 98 22.46 12.55 15.14
CA LYS A 98 21.00 12.57 15.23
C LYS A 98 20.46 11.19 15.56
N TRP A 99 19.67 11.08 16.61
CA TRP A 99 18.99 9.82 16.96
C TRP A 99 19.94 8.61 17.07
N LEU A 100 21.23 8.83 17.38
CA LEU A 100 22.26 7.80 17.45
C LEU A 100 22.36 6.98 16.14
N GLY A 101 22.21 7.62 14.98
CA GLY A 101 22.24 6.98 13.67
C GLY A 101 20.94 6.29 13.26
N LYS A 102 19.89 6.37 14.07
CA LYS A 102 18.59 5.73 13.80
C LYS A 102 17.60 6.63 13.06
N GLY A 103 18.03 7.78 12.55
CA GLY A 103 17.20 8.63 11.70
C GLY A 103 16.60 7.87 10.51
N VAL A 104 15.49 8.36 10.00
CA VAL A 104 14.76 7.79 8.85
C VAL A 104 14.39 8.87 7.82
N ASP A 105 15.11 9.99 7.81
CA ASP A 105 14.86 11.11 6.91
C ASP A 105 14.99 10.66 5.44
N THR A 106 16.00 9.84 5.13
CA THR A 106 16.21 9.28 3.78
C THR A 106 15.03 8.40 3.35
N ALA A 107 14.49 7.59 4.25
CA ALA A 107 13.34 6.73 3.96
C ALA A 107 12.07 7.57 3.72
N ALA A 108 11.85 8.63 4.50
CA ALA A 108 10.75 9.55 4.28
C ALA A 108 10.90 10.33 2.96
N ASP A 109 12.12 10.73 2.58
CA ASP A 109 12.40 11.37 1.30
C ASP A 109 12.14 10.44 0.11
N ASN A 110 12.52 9.15 0.21
CA ASN A 110 12.21 8.15 -0.81
C ASN A 110 10.69 8.02 -1.03
N VAL A 111 9.88 8.16 0.02
CA VAL A 111 8.41 8.20 -0.12
C VAL A 111 7.96 9.45 -0.87
N ARG A 112 8.40 10.63 -0.43
CA ARG A 112 7.96 11.93 -0.99
C ARG A 112 8.40 12.13 -2.45
N GLN A 113 9.52 11.54 -2.84
CA GLN A 113 10.13 11.70 -4.14
C GLN A 113 9.83 10.47 -5.01
N SER A 114 10.72 9.46 -4.97
CA SER A 114 10.71 8.33 -5.89
C SER A 114 9.40 7.53 -5.88
N ILE A 115 8.87 7.19 -4.70
CA ILE A 115 7.65 6.39 -4.59
C ILE A 115 6.43 7.20 -5.01
N SER A 116 6.32 8.46 -4.55
CA SER A 116 5.23 9.36 -4.95
C SER A 116 5.18 9.55 -6.48
N GLU A 117 6.34 9.75 -7.12
CA GLU A 117 6.43 9.92 -8.57
C GLU A 117 5.86 8.73 -9.36
N VAL A 118 6.12 7.50 -8.90
CA VAL A 118 5.62 6.28 -9.57
C VAL A 118 4.15 5.99 -9.25
N LEU A 119 3.70 6.26 -8.02
CA LEU A 119 2.35 5.88 -7.59
C LEU A 119 1.27 6.90 -7.92
N VAL A 120 1.61 8.18 -8.12
CA VAL A 120 0.64 9.21 -8.51
C VAL A 120 0.01 8.87 -9.86
N GLY A 121 -1.32 8.94 -9.91
CA GLY A 121 -2.12 8.56 -11.07
C GLY A 121 -2.45 7.07 -11.16
N MET A 122 -1.98 6.24 -10.21
CA MET A 122 -2.43 4.85 -10.11
C MET A 122 -3.78 4.75 -9.37
N PRO A 123 -4.63 3.78 -9.72
CA PRO A 123 -5.84 3.46 -8.96
C PRO A 123 -5.50 3.04 -7.53
N VAL A 124 -6.11 3.68 -6.53
CA VAL A 124 -5.82 3.44 -5.11
C VAL A 124 -6.34 2.07 -4.62
N ASP A 125 -7.29 1.49 -5.34
CA ASP A 125 -7.91 0.19 -5.05
C ASP A 125 -7.14 -0.99 -5.67
N GLN A 126 -6.08 -0.73 -6.45
CA GLN A 126 -5.26 -1.77 -7.08
C GLN A 126 -3.98 -2.05 -6.29
N GLN A 127 -4.15 -2.52 -5.04
CA GLN A 127 -3.06 -2.80 -4.10
C GLN A 127 -1.90 -3.60 -4.71
N ARG A 128 -2.23 -4.65 -5.46
CA ARG A 128 -1.22 -5.49 -6.12
C ARG A 128 -0.35 -4.71 -7.09
N LEU A 129 -0.94 -3.83 -7.91
CA LEU A 129 -0.17 -3.02 -8.86
C LEU A 129 0.70 -2.01 -8.14
N ILE A 130 0.18 -1.39 -7.08
CA ILE A 130 0.92 -0.44 -6.24
C ILE A 130 2.18 -1.12 -5.67
N ASP A 131 2.01 -2.30 -5.07
CA ASP A 131 3.13 -3.05 -4.49
C ASP A 131 4.12 -3.55 -5.55
N GLU A 132 3.63 -4.04 -6.69
CA GLU A 132 4.49 -4.47 -7.81
C GLU A 132 5.30 -3.30 -8.39
N ALA A 133 4.69 -2.12 -8.56
CA ALA A 133 5.38 -0.92 -9.04
C ALA A 133 6.50 -0.46 -8.09
N MET A 134 6.27 -0.52 -6.77
CA MET A 134 7.32 -0.19 -5.79
C MET A 134 8.45 -1.24 -5.78
N ILE A 135 8.12 -2.52 -5.92
CA ILE A 135 9.13 -3.60 -6.01
C ILE A 135 9.99 -3.43 -7.26
N GLU A 136 9.38 -3.11 -8.40
CA GLU A 136 10.10 -2.84 -9.64
C GLU A 136 10.98 -1.60 -9.52
N LEU A 137 10.46 -0.52 -8.91
CA LEU A 137 11.21 0.72 -8.66
C LEU A 137 12.44 0.50 -7.75
N ASP A 138 12.30 -0.27 -6.67
CA ASP A 138 13.43 -0.57 -5.78
C ASP A 138 14.48 -1.43 -6.49
N GLY A 139 14.03 -2.45 -7.23
CA GLY A 139 14.90 -3.30 -8.05
C GLY A 139 15.82 -4.24 -7.26
N THR A 140 15.75 -4.28 -5.92
CA THR A 140 16.53 -5.23 -5.10
C THR A 140 15.66 -6.27 -4.43
N GLN A 141 16.26 -7.41 -4.11
CA GLN A 141 15.54 -8.52 -3.48
C GLN A 141 15.10 -8.19 -2.04
N ASN A 142 15.84 -7.32 -1.36
CA ASN A 142 15.67 -7.01 0.06
C ASN A 142 15.21 -5.56 0.32
N LYS A 143 14.76 -4.82 -0.69
CA LYS A 143 14.19 -3.47 -0.54
C LYS A 143 15.20 -2.43 -0.04
N SER A 144 16.47 -2.62 -0.39
CA SER A 144 17.59 -1.83 0.14
C SER A 144 17.73 -0.44 -0.48
N ASN A 145 17.19 -0.23 -1.69
CA ASN A 145 17.37 1.03 -2.41
C ASN A 145 16.37 2.09 -1.92
N LEU A 146 15.12 1.70 -1.68
CA LEU A 146 14.08 2.59 -1.17
C LEU A 146 13.92 2.48 0.35
N GLY A 147 14.26 1.31 0.92
CA GLY A 147 14.00 0.98 2.32
C GLY A 147 12.68 0.26 2.49
N ALA A 148 12.71 -0.89 3.16
CA ALA A 148 11.52 -1.69 3.45
C ALA A 148 10.48 -0.89 4.26
N ASN A 149 10.94 0.02 5.13
CA ASN A 149 10.10 0.93 5.89
C ASN A 149 9.39 1.97 4.99
N ALA A 150 10.07 2.56 4.01
CA ALA A 150 9.44 3.48 3.06
C ALA A 150 8.34 2.78 2.25
N MET A 151 8.68 1.62 1.66
CA MET A 151 7.76 0.85 0.82
C MET A 151 6.55 0.32 1.60
N LEU A 152 6.77 -0.23 2.80
CA LEU A 152 5.67 -0.72 3.64
C LEU A 152 4.75 0.41 4.10
N GLY A 153 5.31 1.58 4.43
CA GLY A 153 4.53 2.75 4.79
C GLY A 153 3.60 3.20 3.67
N ALA A 154 4.14 3.33 2.45
CA ALA A 154 3.36 3.68 1.27
C ALA A 154 2.30 2.61 0.92
N SER A 155 2.67 1.33 0.97
CA SER A 155 1.78 0.19 0.73
C SER A 155 0.56 0.23 1.67
N LEU A 156 0.80 0.37 2.98
CA LEU A 156 -0.26 0.42 3.98
C LEU A 156 -1.09 1.71 3.88
N ALA A 157 -0.46 2.87 3.64
CA ALA A 157 -1.19 4.12 3.48
C ALA A 157 -2.16 4.06 2.28
N CYS A 158 -1.73 3.48 1.15
CA CYS A 158 -2.59 3.21 0.00
C CYS A 158 -3.68 2.19 0.33
N LEU A 159 -3.38 1.13 1.07
CA LEU A 159 -4.36 0.14 1.50
C LEU A 159 -5.48 0.76 2.35
N HIS A 160 -5.09 1.64 3.29
CA HIS A 160 -6.03 2.42 4.10
C HIS A 160 -6.88 3.37 3.24
N ALA A 161 -6.26 4.04 2.25
CA ALA A 161 -6.97 4.92 1.33
C ALA A 161 -7.96 4.15 0.43
N GLY A 162 -7.59 2.96 -0.07
CA GLY A 162 -8.48 2.08 -0.82
C GLY A 162 -9.67 1.63 0.03
N ALA A 163 -9.44 1.21 1.28
CA ALA A 163 -10.51 0.87 2.20
C ALA A 163 -11.48 2.05 2.43
N ALA A 164 -10.93 3.26 2.61
CA ALA A 164 -11.71 4.48 2.78
C ALA A 164 -12.53 4.83 1.52
N SER A 165 -11.95 4.69 0.33
CA SER A 165 -12.61 4.95 -0.97
C SER A 165 -13.82 4.03 -1.20
N HIS A 166 -13.78 2.81 -0.65
CA HIS A 166 -14.88 1.86 -0.68
C HIS A 166 -15.82 1.94 0.53
N GLU A 167 -15.60 2.88 1.45
CA GLU A 167 -16.36 3.00 2.70
C GLU A 167 -16.38 1.70 3.53
N LEU A 168 -15.29 0.93 3.46
CA LEU A 168 -15.15 -0.34 4.18
C LEU A 168 -14.19 -0.20 5.37
N PRO A 169 -14.49 -0.84 6.50
CA PRO A 169 -13.47 -1.01 7.54
C PRO A 169 -12.34 -1.89 6.99
N LEU A 170 -11.09 -1.55 7.34
CA LEU A 170 -9.89 -2.18 6.77
C LEU A 170 -9.92 -3.71 6.79
N TRP A 171 -10.34 -4.33 7.89
CA TRP A 171 -10.41 -5.79 8.01
C TRP A 171 -11.34 -6.44 6.97
N LYS A 172 -12.41 -5.74 6.58
CA LYS A 172 -13.37 -6.21 5.59
C LYS A 172 -12.86 -5.94 4.17
N TYR A 173 -12.17 -4.82 3.98
CA TYR A 173 -11.48 -4.52 2.71
C TYR A 173 -10.43 -5.58 2.38
N ILE A 174 -9.60 -5.96 3.37
CA ILE A 174 -8.58 -7.01 3.22
C ILE A 174 -9.21 -8.41 3.12
N GLY A 175 -10.14 -8.75 4.01
CA GLY A 175 -10.69 -10.11 4.12
C GLY A 175 -11.81 -10.44 3.13
N GLY A 176 -12.34 -9.45 2.41
CA GLY A 176 -13.48 -9.60 1.51
C GLY A 176 -14.73 -10.14 2.20
N VAL A 177 -15.54 -10.91 1.46
CA VAL A 177 -16.81 -11.47 1.95
C VAL A 177 -16.62 -12.48 3.09
N ALA A 178 -15.51 -13.21 3.09
CA ALA A 178 -15.17 -14.18 4.12
C ALA A 178 -14.56 -13.54 5.39
N GLY A 179 -14.41 -12.21 5.41
CA GLY A 179 -13.66 -11.50 6.43
C GLY A 179 -14.17 -11.71 7.85
N GLY A 180 -13.21 -11.82 8.79
CA GLY A 180 -13.43 -11.61 10.22
C GLY A 180 -13.48 -12.89 11.05
N GLN A 181 -12.32 -13.46 11.36
CA GLN A 181 -12.17 -14.32 12.53
C GLN A 181 -11.33 -13.57 13.58
N MET A 182 -11.83 -13.50 14.81
CA MET A 182 -11.06 -12.94 15.92
C MET A 182 -9.97 -13.94 16.30
N PRO A 183 -8.67 -13.55 16.30
CA PRO A 183 -7.60 -14.44 16.68
C PRO A 183 -7.60 -14.68 18.19
N VAL A 184 -7.18 -15.86 18.62
CA VAL A 184 -6.85 -16.11 20.04
C VAL A 184 -5.53 -15.40 20.34
N PRO A 185 -5.49 -14.46 21.30
CA PRO A 185 -4.28 -13.70 21.55
C PRO A 185 -3.24 -14.55 22.28
N MET A 186 -1.97 -14.43 21.89
CA MET A 186 -0.83 -14.91 22.66
C MET A 186 -0.27 -13.73 23.44
N LEU A 187 -0.58 -13.67 24.75
CA LEU A 187 -0.27 -12.53 25.60
C LEU A 187 1.08 -12.74 26.28
N ASN A 188 2.10 -11.99 25.87
CA ASN A 188 3.39 -11.97 26.56
C ASN A 188 3.23 -11.37 27.97
N ILE A 189 3.55 -12.15 29.01
CA ILE A 189 3.42 -11.74 30.42
C ILE A 189 4.75 -11.67 31.16
N LEU A 190 5.77 -12.38 30.69
CA LEU A 190 7.11 -12.40 31.28
C LEU A 190 8.15 -12.48 30.18
N ASN A 191 9.18 -11.66 30.29
CA ASN A 191 10.33 -11.67 29.40
C ASN A 191 11.53 -12.31 30.10
N GLY A 192 12.28 -13.11 29.37
CA GLY A 192 13.58 -13.65 29.78
C GLY A 192 14.66 -13.35 28.73
N GLY A 193 15.73 -14.13 28.74
CA GLY A 193 16.84 -14.03 27.80
C GLY A 193 17.66 -12.75 27.94
N ALA A 194 18.34 -12.36 26.85
CA ALA A 194 19.29 -11.24 26.81
C ALA A 194 18.69 -9.86 27.18
N HIS A 195 17.36 -9.75 27.22
CA HIS A 195 16.64 -8.53 27.54
C HIS A 195 16.09 -8.50 28.97
N ALA A 196 16.31 -9.55 29.79
CA ALA A 196 15.84 -9.63 31.17
C ALA A 196 17.00 -9.77 32.17
N ALA A 197 16.87 -9.13 33.34
CA ALA A 197 17.82 -9.26 34.44
C ALA A 197 17.63 -10.57 35.26
N SER A 198 17.27 -11.67 34.58
CA SER A 198 16.92 -12.95 35.21
C SER A 198 17.67 -14.10 34.54
N ASN A 199 17.89 -15.20 35.27
CA ASN A 199 18.59 -16.40 34.78
C ASN A 199 17.70 -17.31 33.91
N VAL A 200 16.73 -16.75 33.19
CA VAL A 200 15.78 -17.51 32.39
C VAL A 200 16.18 -17.39 30.93
N ASP A 201 16.47 -18.51 30.28
CA ASP A 201 16.95 -18.52 28.89
C ASP A 201 15.84 -18.26 27.85
N VAL A 202 14.59 -18.57 28.19
CA VAL A 202 13.43 -18.38 27.31
C VAL A 202 13.12 -16.89 27.19
N GLN A 203 13.02 -16.38 25.96
CA GLN A 203 12.86 -14.95 25.69
C GLN A 203 11.47 -14.41 26.05
N GLU A 204 10.40 -15.14 25.77
CA GLU A 204 9.02 -14.69 26.01
C GLU A 204 8.16 -15.84 26.56
N PHE A 205 7.40 -15.57 27.62
CA PHE A 205 6.39 -16.47 28.16
C PHE A 205 5.00 -15.90 27.86
N MET A 206 4.22 -16.66 27.10
CA MET A 206 2.92 -16.24 26.62
C MET A 206 1.78 -17.04 27.25
N VAL A 207 0.66 -16.38 27.52
CA VAL A 207 -0.60 -17.01 27.94
C VAL A 207 -1.63 -16.88 26.82
N MET A 208 -2.38 -17.95 26.58
CA MET A 208 -3.45 -17.99 25.57
C MET A 208 -4.79 -18.32 26.24
N PRO A 209 -5.78 -17.41 26.20
CA PRO A 209 -7.12 -17.68 26.72
C PRO A 209 -7.92 -18.47 25.68
N HIS A 210 -7.64 -19.76 25.54
CA HIS A 210 -8.25 -20.58 24.48
C HIS A 210 -9.71 -20.98 24.76
N GLY A 211 -10.16 -20.86 26.02
CA GLY A 211 -11.45 -21.36 26.49
C GLY A 211 -11.28 -22.38 27.60
#